data_AF-A0A2G5VJG2-F1
#
_entry.id   AF-A0A2G5VJG2-F1
#
_cell.length_a   1.000
_cell.length_b   1.000
_cell.length_c   1.000
_cell.angle_alpha   90.00
_cell.angle_beta   90.00
_cell.angle_gamma   90.00
#
_symmetry.space_group_name_H-M   'P 1'
#
loop_
_entity.id
_entity.type
_entity.pdbx_description
1 polymer ?
#
loop_
_entity_poly.entity_id
_entity_poly.type
_entity_poly.pdbx_seq_one_letter_code
_entity_poly.pdbx_strand_id
1 'polypeptide(L)'
;MTCFLLAVPIYLLVVGIVEMDSCAADSRIPVWMICTAALMIIERMMESVNQAMDRKFLNDNPKPDIEDGDIKIAEWEKLRSKNKSKALFGLISLSRLAIFVSTIVGSVFVFSAYSIRSQCNGLLYWSAFVYCIVTLSLSALGLTILGGMCLVLVILATKSK
;
A
#
# COMPACT_ATOMS: atom_id res chain seq x y z
N MET A 1 -2.57 3.23 -15.27
CA MET A 1 -1.64 2.69 -14.26
C MET A 1 -2.39 2.01 -13.10
N THR A 2 -3.48 2.58 -12.59
CA THR A 2 -4.32 2.01 -11.52
C THR A 2 -4.96 0.64 -11.86
N CYS A 3 -5.40 0.42 -13.10
CA CYS A 3 -6.00 -0.87 -13.51
C CYS A 3 -5.00 -2.05 -13.44
N PHE A 4 -3.73 -1.84 -13.83
CA PHE A 4 -2.69 -2.87 -13.71
C PHE A 4 -2.37 -3.19 -12.24
N LEU A 5 -2.44 -2.19 -11.36
CA LEU A 5 -2.20 -2.37 -9.93
C LEU A 5 -3.35 -3.07 -9.20
N LEU A 6 -4.53 -3.19 -9.82
CA LEU A 6 -5.67 -3.96 -9.29
C LEU A 6 -5.62 -5.44 -9.68
N ALA A 7 -4.79 -5.83 -10.66
CA ALA A 7 -4.71 -7.22 -11.11
C ALA A 7 -4.29 -8.17 -9.98
N VAL A 8 -3.29 -7.78 -9.18
CA VAL A 8 -2.79 -8.58 -8.05
C VAL A 8 -3.86 -8.78 -6.97
N PRO A 9 -4.49 -7.73 -6.40
CA PRO A 9 -5.51 -7.94 -5.37
C PRO A 9 -6.76 -8.66 -5.90
N ILE A 10 -7.16 -8.43 -7.16
CA ILE A 10 -8.28 -9.18 -7.76
C ILE A 10 -7.92 -10.67 -7.89
N TYR A 11 -6.71 -10.98 -8.36
CA TYR A 11 -6.23 -12.36 -8.47
C TYR A 11 -6.23 -13.06 -7.10
N LEU A 12 -5.66 -12.41 -6.08
CA LEU A 12 -5.63 -12.96 -4.71
C LEU A 12 -7.04 -13.15 -4.14
N LEU A 13 -7.96 -12.23 -4.41
CA LEU A 13 -9.36 -12.35 -4.00
C LEU A 13 -10.02 -13.57 -4.66
N VAL A 14 -9.84 -13.73 -5.97
CA VAL A 14 -10.42 -14.86 -6.73
C VAL A 14 -9.85 -16.19 -6.23
N VAL A 15 -8.52 -16.31 -6.11
CA VAL A 15 -7.88 -17.54 -5.61
C VAL A 15 -8.33 -17.86 -4.19
N GLY A 16 -8.38 -16.86 -3.31
CA GLY A 16 -8.83 -17.04 -1.93
C GLY A 16 -10.28 -17.53 -1.83
N ILE A 17 -11.18 -17.02 -2.68
CA ILE A 17 -12.59 -17.43 -2.72
C ILE A 17 -12.76 -18.83 -3.33
N VAL A 18 -12.12 -19.10 -4.47
CA VAL A 18 -12.28 -20.38 -5.20
C VAL A 18 -11.71 -21.55 -4.40
N GLU A 19 -10.60 -21.33 -3.67
CA GLU A 19 -9.90 -22.38 -2.94
C GLU A 19 -10.11 -22.27 -1.41
N MET A 20 -11.24 -21.69 -0.98
CA MET A 20 -11.51 -21.38 0.43
C MET A 20 -11.44 -22.60 1.36
N ASP A 21 -11.88 -23.77 0.90
CA ASP A 21 -11.89 -25.02 1.67
C ASP A 21 -10.71 -25.95 1.33
N SER A 22 -9.84 -25.54 0.41
CA SER A 22 -8.82 -26.40 -0.19
C SER A 22 -7.49 -26.44 0.58
N CYS A 23 -7.46 -26.03 1.86
CA CYS A 23 -6.24 -26.01 2.67
C CYS A 23 -6.50 -26.54 4.08
N ALA A 24 -6.29 -27.85 4.25
CA ALA A 24 -6.47 -28.53 5.54
C ALA A 24 -5.34 -28.20 6.54
N ALA A 25 -4.19 -27.74 6.06
CA ALA A 25 -3.06 -27.37 6.93
C ALA A 25 -3.39 -26.15 7.80
N ASP A 26 -4.04 -25.13 7.23
CA ASP A 26 -4.48 -23.94 7.95
C ASP A 26 -5.59 -23.20 7.20
N SER A 27 -6.81 -23.25 7.73
CA SER A 27 -7.99 -22.57 7.17
C SER A 27 -7.90 -21.04 7.25
N ARG A 28 -6.93 -20.49 7.99
CA ARG A 28 -6.74 -19.04 8.11
C ARG A 28 -6.06 -18.44 6.88
N ILE A 29 -5.33 -19.22 6.09
CA ILE A 29 -4.62 -18.73 4.89
C ILE A 29 -5.59 -18.16 3.84
N PRO A 30 -6.63 -18.90 3.37
CA PRO A 30 -7.61 -18.36 2.42
C PRO A 30 -8.34 -17.13 2.98
N VAL A 31 -8.80 -17.19 4.23
CA VAL A 31 -9.52 -16.08 4.88
C VAL A 31 -8.64 -14.83 4.96
N TRP A 32 -7.39 -15.00 5.38
CA TRP A 32 -6.40 -13.92 5.40
C TRP A 32 -6.22 -13.32 4.01
N MET A 33 -6.02 -14.15 2.97
CA MET A 33 -5.81 -13.69 1.60
C MET A 33 -6.99 -12.84 1.09
N ILE A 34 -8.23 -13.26 1.38
CA ILE A 34 -9.45 -12.51 1.04
C ILE A 34 -9.47 -11.16 1.77
N CYS A 35 -9.23 -11.16 3.09
CA CYS A 35 -9.20 -9.95 3.89
C CYS A 35 -8.14 -8.95 3.40
N THR A 36 -6.93 -9.42 3.11
CA THR A 36 -5.83 -8.60 2.60
C THR A 36 -6.15 -8.03 1.23
N ALA A 37 -6.70 -8.85 0.33
CA ALA A 37 -7.10 -8.41 -1.00
C ALA A 37 -8.19 -7.32 -0.93
N ALA A 38 -9.21 -7.50 -0.08
CA ALA A 38 -10.25 -6.50 0.13
C ALA A 38 -9.67 -5.17 0.64
N LEU A 39 -8.77 -5.23 1.63
CA LEU A 39 -8.09 -4.04 2.17
C LEU A 39 -7.29 -3.30 1.09
N MET A 40 -6.57 -4.02 0.22
CA MET A 40 -5.85 -3.41 -0.89
C MET A 40 -6.78 -2.72 -1.88
N ILE A 41 -7.91 -3.33 -2.22
CA ILE A 41 -8.89 -2.75 -3.15
C ILE A 41 -9.45 -1.45 -2.58
N ILE A 42 -9.83 -1.45 -1.30
CA ILE A 42 -10.34 -0.25 -0.60
C ILE A 42 -9.28 0.85 -0.59
N GLU A 43 -8.03 0.52 -0.28
CA GLU A 43 -6.94 1.50 -0.27
C GLU A 43 -6.67 2.08 -1.67
N ARG A 44 -6.72 1.27 -2.73
CA ARG A 44 -6.65 1.75 -4.11
C ARG A 44 -7.81 2.68 -4.47
N MET A 45 -9.03 2.38 -4.00
CA MET A 45 -10.19 3.25 -4.21
C MET A 45 -9.99 4.60 -3.51
N MET A 46 -9.56 4.61 -2.24
CA MET A 46 -9.29 5.84 -1.50
C MET A 46 -8.19 6.69 -2.16
N GLU A 47 -7.11 6.08 -2.62
CA GLU A 47 -6.04 6.77 -3.35
C GLU A 47 -6.57 7.36 -4.67
N SER A 48 -7.42 6.64 -5.39
CA SER A 48 -8.03 7.15 -6.63
C SER A 48 -8.94 8.35 -6.38
N VAL A 49 -9.70 8.34 -5.28
CA VAL A 49 -10.53 9.48 -4.84
C VAL A 49 -9.63 10.67 -4.50
N ASN A 50 -8.54 10.45 -3.77
CA ASN A 50 -7.58 11.50 -3.43
C ASN A 50 -6.98 12.15 -4.69
N GLN A 51 -6.59 11.34 -5.67
CA GLN A 51 -6.07 11.82 -6.95
C GLN A 51 -7.13 12.58 -7.76
N ALA A 52 -8.37 12.11 -7.77
CA ALA A 52 -9.48 12.79 -8.44
C ALA A 52 -9.77 14.16 -7.81
N MET A 53 -9.75 14.24 -6.47
CA MET A 53 -9.91 15.51 -5.74
C MET A 53 -8.78 16.49 -6.04
N ASP A 54 -7.51 16.05 -6.04
CA ASP A 54 -6.37 16.91 -6.35
C ASP A 54 -6.44 17.39 -7.81
N ARG A 55 -6.78 16.50 -8.76
CA ARG A 55 -6.99 16.88 -10.18
C ARG A 55 -8.11 17.91 -10.34
N LYS A 56 -9.24 17.71 -9.67
CA LYS A 56 -10.36 18.66 -9.72
C LYS A 56 -9.93 20.02 -9.18
N PHE A 57 -9.22 20.06 -8.05
CA PHE A 57 -8.70 21.31 -7.50
C PHE A 57 -7.75 22.03 -8.46
N LEU A 58 -6.82 21.31 -9.08
CA LEU A 58 -5.88 21.89 -10.04
C LEU A 58 -6.56 22.43 -11.30
N ASN A 59 -7.66 21.79 -11.73
CA ASN A 59 -8.44 22.24 -12.87
C ASN A 59 -9.30 23.47 -12.54
N ASP A 60 -9.91 23.50 -11.35
CA ASP A 60 -10.74 24.62 -10.90
C ASP A 60 -9.89 25.82 -10.46
N ASN A 61 -8.65 25.58 -10.00
CA ASN A 61 -7.72 26.58 -9.48
C ASN A 61 -6.32 26.36 -10.08
N PRO A 62 -6.06 26.82 -11.32
CA PRO A 62 -4.75 26.68 -11.94
C PRO A 62 -3.67 27.34 -11.09
N LYS A 63 -2.47 26.75 -11.09
CA LYS A 63 -1.34 27.28 -10.31
C LYS A 63 -0.91 28.61 -10.93
N PRO A 64 -0.77 29.70 -10.15
CA PRO A 64 -0.26 30.98 -10.64
C PRO A 64 1.20 30.87 -11.08
N ASP A 65 1.60 31.71 -12.02
CA ASP A 65 2.95 31.72 -12.59
C ASP A 65 3.96 32.44 -11.68
N ILE A 66 5.25 32.33 -11.99
CA ILE A 66 6.31 32.97 -11.18
C ILE A 66 6.22 34.50 -11.29
N GLU A 67 5.73 35.02 -12.42
CA GLU A 67 5.52 36.44 -12.67
C GLU A 67 4.38 37.04 -11.81
N ASP A 68 3.45 36.21 -11.34
CA ASP A 68 2.35 36.63 -10.46
C ASP A 68 2.80 37.01 -9.05
N GLY A 69 4.04 36.69 -8.68
CA GLY A 69 4.68 37.01 -7.40
C GLY A 69 4.41 36.01 -6.28
N ASP A 70 5.36 35.91 -5.35
CA ASP A 70 5.40 34.90 -4.28
C ASP A 70 4.15 34.89 -3.38
N ILE A 71 3.51 36.04 -3.19
CA ILE A 71 2.33 36.18 -2.31
C ILE A 71 1.15 35.36 -2.85
N LYS A 72 0.87 35.44 -4.15
CA LYS A 72 -0.23 34.68 -4.78
C LYS A 72 0.07 33.18 -4.78
N ILE A 73 1.32 32.80 -5.00
CA ILE A 73 1.76 31.40 -4.93
C ILE A 73 1.54 30.85 -3.52
N ALA A 74 1.95 31.58 -2.48
CA ALA A 74 1.75 31.19 -1.09
C ALA A 74 0.26 31.08 -0.71
N GLU A 75 -0.58 31.98 -1.22
CA GLU A 75 -2.03 31.93 -1.01
C GLU A 75 -2.66 30.70 -1.68
N TRP A 76 -2.28 30.41 -2.92
CA TRP A 76 -2.72 29.21 -3.65
C TRP A 76 -2.30 27.92 -2.94
N GLU A 77 -1.07 27.84 -2.41
CA GLU A 77 -0.60 26.68 -1.64
C GLU A 77 -1.40 26.49 -0.34
N LYS A 78 -1.76 27.58 0.32
CA LYS A 78 -2.60 27.55 1.52
C LYS A 78 -4.01 27.06 1.20
N LEU A 79 -4.58 27.47 0.06
CA LEU A 79 -5.87 26.98 -0.43
C LEU A 79 -5.81 25.48 -0.74
N ARG A 80 -4.77 25.04 -1.46
CA ARG A 80 -4.55 23.62 -1.76
C ARG A 80 -4.43 22.77 -0.49
N SER A 81 -3.66 23.25 0.48
CA SER A 81 -3.47 22.58 1.78
C SER A 81 -4.80 22.44 2.55
N LYS A 82 -5.64 23.48 2.54
CA LYS A 82 -6.98 23.44 3.16
C LYS A 82 -7.95 22.50 2.44
N ASN A 83 -7.85 22.37 1.12
CA ASN A 83 -8.70 21.49 0.33
C ASN A 83 -8.35 20.00 0.51
N LYS A 84 -7.12 19.67 0.91
CA LYS A 84 -6.72 18.29 1.20
C LYS A 84 -7.48 17.74 2.40
N SER A 85 -8.18 16.62 2.19
CA SER A 85 -8.89 15.93 3.27
C SER A 85 -7.91 15.24 4.22
N LYS A 86 -7.79 15.77 5.44
CA LYS A 86 -7.00 15.14 6.52
C LYS A 86 -7.53 13.75 6.88
N ALA A 87 -8.85 13.58 6.85
CA ALA A 87 -9.50 12.31 7.15
C ALA A 87 -9.13 11.23 6.11
N LEU A 88 -9.20 11.57 4.81
CA LEU A 88 -8.82 10.66 3.73
C LEU A 88 -7.34 10.27 3.82
N PHE A 89 -6.46 11.24 4.08
CA PHE A 89 -5.04 10.97 4.29
C PHE A 89 -4.81 10.02 5.49
N GLY A 90 -5.51 10.25 6.60
CA GLY A 90 -5.46 9.38 7.78
C GLY A 90 -5.92 7.95 7.47
N LEU A 91 -7.03 7.78 6.75
CA LEU A 91 -7.55 6.47 6.36
C LEU A 91 -6.61 5.73 5.40
N ILE A 92 -6.03 6.43 4.41
CA ILE A 92 -5.01 5.85 3.53
C ILE A 92 -3.80 5.41 4.35
N SER A 93 -3.31 6.25 5.26
CA SER A 93 -2.18 5.90 6.12
C SER A 93 -2.47 4.68 7.00
N LEU A 94 -3.67 4.61 7.61
CA LEU A 94 -4.10 3.49 8.45
C LEU A 94 -4.23 2.20 7.64
N SER A 95 -4.83 2.26 6.46
CA SER A 95 -4.97 1.09 5.58
C SER A 95 -3.62 0.56 5.11
N ARG A 96 -2.64 1.43 4.80
CA ARG A 96 -1.27 1.01 4.47
C ARG A 96 -0.60 0.30 5.64
N LEU A 97 -0.77 0.79 6.87
CA LEU A 97 -0.28 0.11 8.06
C LEU A 97 -0.97 -1.26 8.25
N ALA A 98 -2.28 -1.33 8.04
CA ALA A 98 -3.03 -2.57 8.15
C ALA A 98 -2.57 -3.62 7.10
N ILE A 99 -2.32 -3.20 5.86
CA ILE A 99 -1.76 -4.07 4.80
C ILE A 99 -0.37 -4.57 5.19
N PHE A 100 0.48 -3.70 5.75
CA PHE A 100 1.81 -4.09 6.22
C PHE A 100 1.74 -5.13 7.35
N VAL A 101 0.93 -4.88 8.39
CA VAL A 101 0.72 -5.83 9.50
C VAL A 101 0.14 -7.15 8.97
N SER A 102 -0.83 -7.06 8.06
CA SER A 102 -1.42 -8.22 7.41
C SER A 102 -0.38 -9.04 6.65
N THR A 103 0.58 -8.41 5.97
CA THR A 103 1.68 -9.10 5.28
C THR A 103 2.55 -9.90 6.25
N ILE A 104 2.86 -9.35 7.43
CA ILE A 104 3.61 -10.06 8.47
C ILE A 104 2.82 -11.27 8.97
N VAL A 105 1.55 -11.09 9.29
CA VAL A 105 0.66 -12.17 9.75
C VAL A 105 0.54 -13.29 8.72
N GLY A 106 0.30 -12.95 7.44
CA GLY A 106 0.22 -13.93 6.37
C GLY A 106 1.52 -14.67 6.12
N SER A 107 2.65 -13.98 6.25
CA SER A 107 3.96 -14.61 6.17
C SER A 107 4.11 -15.67 7.25
N VAL A 108 3.74 -15.37 8.50
CA VAL A 108 3.77 -16.35 9.59
C VAL A 108 2.92 -17.57 9.26
N PHE A 109 1.68 -17.40 8.79
CA PHE A 109 0.79 -18.52 8.42
C PHE A 109 1.37 -19.38 7.29
N VAL A 110 1.85 -18.74 6.22
CA VAL A 110 2.36 -19.43 5.03
C VAL A 110 3.66 -20.16 5.31
N PHE A 111 4.59 -19.57 6.07
CA PHE A 111 5.84 -20.21 6.45
C PHE A 111 5.63 -21.31 7.49
N SER A 112 4.69 -21.17 8.43
CA SER A 112 4.36 -22.24 9.38
C SER A 112 3.78 -23.46 8.69
N ALA A 113 3.04 -23.27 7.60
CA ALA A 113 2.44 -24.36 6.83
C ALA A 113 3.40 -25.02 5.81
N TYR A 114 4.66 -24.56 5.69
CA TYR A 114 5.58 -25.02 4.64
C TYR A 114 5.88 -26.53 4.69
N SER A 115 6.07 -27.10 5.88
CA SER A 115 6.39 -28.53 6.06
C SER A 115 5.22 -29.46 5.70
N ILE A 116 3.99 -28.96 5.83
CA ILE A 116 2.74 -29.71 5.57
C ILE A 116 1.98 -29.16 4.36
N ARG A 117 2.66 -28.44 3.47
CA ARG A 117 2.07 -27.75 2.30
C ARG A 117 1.30 -28.68 1.35
N SER A 118 1.62 -29.98 1.34
CA SER A 118 0.94 -30.98 0.49
C SER A 118 -0.54 -31.16 0.85
N GLN A 119 -0.96 -30.69 2.03
CA GLN A 119 -2.35 -30.70 2.49
C GLN A 119 -3.15 -29.49 1.98
N CYS A 120 -2.53 -28.61 1.19
CA CYS A 120 -3.20 -27.46 0.56
C CYS A 120 -3.10 -27.52 -0.96
N ASN A 121 -4.11 -26.97 -1.64
CA ASN A 121 -4.06 -26.77 -3.08
C ASN A 121 -2.82 -25.93 -3.44
N GLY A 122 -2.04 -26.45 -4.40
CA GLY A 122 -0.80 -25.81 -4.84
C GLY A 122 -1.03 -24.38 -5.33
N LEU A 123 -2.15 -24.11 -6.02
CA LEU A 123 -2.45 -22.77 -6.53
C LEU A 123 -2.60 -21.76 -5.39
N LEU A 124 -3.34 -22.11 -4.34
CA LEU A 124 -3.55 -21.25 -3.18
C LEU A 124 -2.25 -21.04 -2.41
N TYR A 125 -1.54 -22.13 -2.08
CA TYR A 125 -0.32 -22.04 -1.28
C TYR A 125 0.78 -21.25 -2.00
N TRP A 126 1.05 -21.56 -3.28
CA TRP A 126 2.10 -20.87 -4.04
C TRP A 126 1.76 -19.40 -4.30
N SER A 127 0.49 -19.07 -4.55
CA SER A 127 0.06 -17.68 -4.69
C SER A 127 0.31 -16.89 -3.40
N ALA A 128 -0.06 -17.46 -2.24
CA ALA A 128 0.20 -16.85 -0.94
C ALA A 128 1.69 -16.69 -0.66
N PHE A 129 2.47 -17.74 -0.93
CA PHE A 129 3.91 -17.77 -0.70
C PHE A 129 4.67 -16.75 -1.55
N VAL A 130 4.40 -16.71 -2.85
CA VAL A 130 5.01 -15.74 -3.76
C VAL A 130 4.63 -14.31 -3.36
N TYR A 131 3.34 -14.07 -3.06
CA TYR A 131 2.88 -12.76 -2.62
C TYR A 131 3.60 -12.30 -1.33
N CYS A 132 3.71 -13.16 -0.32
CA CYS A 132 4.40 -12.84 0.94
C CYS A 132 5.88 -12.53 0.72
N ILE A 133 6.61 -13.36 -0.04
CA ILE A 133 8.04 -13.13 -0.31
C ILE A 133 8.25 -11.83 -1.06
N VAL A 134 7.55 -11.62 -2.18
CA VAL A 134 7.70 -10.41 -2.99
C VAL A 134 7.41 -9.17 -2.16
N THR A 135 6.32 -9.18 -1.39
CA THR A 135 5.92 -8.03 -0.57
C THR A 135 6.91 -7.78 0.57
N LEU A 136 7.42 -8.81 1.24
CA LEU A 136 8.45 -8.68 2.26
C LEU A 136 9.76 -8.13 1.68
N SER A 137 10.22 -8.65 0.54
CA SER A 137 11.43 -8.17 -0.12
C SER A 137 11.30 -6.69 -0.51
N LEU A 138 10.19 -6.29 -1.11
CA LEU A 138 9.93 -4.89 -1.45
C LEU A 138 9.86 -3.99 -0.20
N SER A 139 9.23 -4.47 0.87
CA SER A 139 9.13 -3.74 2.13
C SER A 139 10.51 -3.55 2.78
N ALA A 140 11.34 -4.59 2.79
CA ALA A 140 12.71 -4.52 3.31
C ALA A 140 13.57 -3.54 2.50
N LEU A 141 13.51 -3.59 1.16
CA LEU A 141 14.20 -2.65 0.28
C LEU A 141 13.72 -1.19 0.50
N GLY A 142 12.42 -0.99 0.67
CA GLY A 142 11.87 0.33 0.98
C GLY A 142 12.40 0.89 2.30
N LEU A 143 12.45 0.06 3.35
CA LEU A 143 12.96 0.46 4.66
C LEU A 143 14.46 0.76 4.65
N THR A 144 15.27 -0.02 3.92
CA THR A 144 16.72 0.24 3.83
C THR A 144 17.04 1.52 3.08
N ILE A 145 16.32 1.82 2.00
CA ILE A 145 16.48 3.08 1.25
C ILE A 145 16.09 4.27 2.14
N LEU A 146 14.92 4.21 2.79
CA LEU A 146 14.46 5.30 3.66
C LEU A 146 15.39 5.51 4.86
N GLY A 147 15.81 4.43 5.53
CA GLY A 147 16.76 4.48 6.63
C GLY A 147 18.11 5.05 6.19
N GLY A 148 18.62 4.63 5.03
CA GLY A 148 19.85 5.13 4.45
C GLY A 148 19.79 6.63 4.13
N MET A 149 18.70 7.11 3.53
CA MET A 149 18.51 8.54 3.27
C MET A 149 18.45 9.35 4.56
N CYS A 150 17.74 8.88 5.59
CA CYS A 150 17.69 9.55 6.89
C CYS A 150 19.07 9.66 7.54
N LEU A 151 19.89 8.59 7.49
CA LEU A 151 21.25 8.60 8.02
C LEU A 151 22.14 9.62 7.30
N VAL A 152 22.08 9.68 5.97
CA VAL A 152 22.83 10.67 5.19
C VAL A 152 22.42 12.10 5.56
N LEU A 153 21.13 12.37 5.69
CA LEU A 153 20.62 13.69 6.10
C LEU A 153 21.11 14.08 7.50
N VAL A 154 21.10 13.15 8.45
CA VAL A 154 21.63 13.38 9.80
C VAL A 154 23.13 13.71 9.75
N ILE A 155 23.92 12.97 8.97
CA ILE A 155 25.37 13.21 8.83
C ILE A 155 25.66 14.58 8.18
N LEU A 156 24.87 14.97 7.17
CA LEU A 156 25.02 16.29 6.55
C LEU A 156 24.61 17.42 7.51
N ALA A 157 23.55 17.22 8.29
CA ALA A 157 23.10 18.18 9.29
C ALA A 157 24.10 18.36 10.43
N THR A 158 24.81 17.30 10.84
CA THR A 158 25.86 17.40 11.86
C THR A 158 27.16 18.03 11.32
N LYS A 159 27.49 17.83 10.04
CA LYS A 159 28.66 18.49 9.40
C LYS A 159 28.44 19.97 9.07
N SER A 160 27.20 20.42 8.97
CA SER A 160 26.87 21.82 8.67
C SER A 160 26.85 22.74 9.91
N LYS A 161 27.06 22.18 11.11
CA LYS A 161 27.25 22.92 12.36
C LYS A 161 28.72 22.92 12.75
#